data_AF-A0A3D3KGZ9-F1
#
_entry.id   AF-A0A3D3KGZ9-F1
#
_cell.length_a   1.000
_cell.length_b   1.000
_cell.length_c   1.000
_cell.angle_alpha   90.00
_cell.angle_beta   90.00
_cell.angle_gamma   90.00
#
_symmetry.space_group_name_H-M   'P 1'
#
loop_
_entity.id
_entity.type
_entity.pdbx_description
1 polymer ?
#
loop_
_entity_poly.entity_id
_entity_poly.type
_entity_poly.pdbx_seq_one_letter_code
_entity_poly.pdbx_strand_id
1 'polypeptide(L)' 'MAKILIGLGIVLVIIGVIWLWFPSAFSWLGNLPGDIKHTSGNTRIYFPVVTMIVISVVATIVLNLLNR' A
#
# COMPACT_ATOMS: atom_id res chain seq x y z
N MET A 1 -6.22 -20.38 -10.48
CA MET A 1 -5.02 -19.68 -10.97
C MET A 1 -5.35 -18.58 -11.99
N ALA A 2 -5.95 -18.86 -13.15
CA ALA A 2 -6.27 -17.83 -14.15
C ALA A 2 -7.13 -16.66 -13.61
N LYS A 3 -8.16 -16.95 -12.82
CA LYS A 3 -9.02 -15.94 -12.18
C LYS A 3 -8.24 -14.98 -11.26
N ILE A 4 -7.25 -15.49 -10.53
CA ILE A 4 -6.39 -14.69 -9.64
C ILE A 4 -5.50 -13.75 -10.48
N LEU A 5 -4.95 -14.27 -11.58
CA LEU A 5 -4.12 -13.49 -12.50
C LEU A 5 -4.93 -12.35 -13.16
N ILE A 6 -6.16 -12.64 -13.59
CA ILE A 6 -7.08 -11.63 -14.15
C ILE A 6 -7.42 -10.58 -13.08
N GLY A 7 -7.75 -11.01 -11.86
CA GLY A 7 -8.03 -10.10 -10.75
C GLY A 7 -6.85 -9.17 -10.43
N LEU A 8 -5.63 -9.71 -10.34
CA LEU A 8 -4.41 -8.91 -10.15
C LEU A 8 -4.20 -7.89 -11.27
N GLY A 9 -4.42 -8.29 -12.52
CA GLY A 9 -4.32 -7.38 -13.67
C GLY A 9 -5.31 -6.20 -13.56
N ILE A 10 -6.56 -6.46 -13.20
CA ILE A 10 -7.57 -5.42 -13.01
C ILE A 10 -7.15 -4.47 -11.87
N VAL A 11 -6.68 -5.00 -10.74
CA VAL A 11 -6.21 -4.19 -9.61
C VAL A 11 -5.04 -3.29 -10.02
N LEU A 12 -4.07 -3.79 -10.79
CA LEU A 12 -2.95 -3.00 -11.29
C LEU A 12 -3.39 -1.87 -12.22
N VAL A 13 -4.36 -2.12 -13.12
CA VAL A 13 -4.92 -1.08 -13.98
C VAL A 13 -5.59 0.02 -13.15
N ILE A 14 -6.39 -0.34 -12.15
CA ILE A 14 -7.05 0.61 -11.26
C ILE A 14 -6.00 1.48 -10.54
N ILE A 15 -4.95 0.86 -9.98
CA ILE A 15 -3.86 1.58 -9.32
C ILE A 15 -3.18 2.54 -10.29
N GLY A 16 -2.88 2.11 -11.51
CA GLY A 16 -2.26 2.95 -12.55
C GLY A 16 -3.12 4.14 -12.95
N VAL A 17 -4.44 3.96 -13.09
CA VAL A 17 -5.37 5.06 -13.37
C VAL A 17 -5.39 6.04 -12.20
N ILE A 18 -5.50 5.56 -10.96
CA ILE A 18 -5.47 6.44 -9.77
C ILE A 18 -4.17 7.25 -9.75
N TRP A 19 -3.03 6.62 -10.05
CA TRP A 19 -1.73 7.30 -10.10
C TRP A 19 -1.67 8.38 -11.18
N LEU A 20 -2.25 8.13 -12.36
CA LEU A 20 -2.26 9.07 -13.47
C LEU A 20 -3.03 10.36 -13.13
N TRP A 21 -4.21 10.23 -12.51
CA TRP A 21 -5.09 11.36 -12.19
C TRP A 21 -4.75 12.02 -10.85
N PHE A 22 -4.15 11.26 -9.92
CA PHE A 22 -3.76 11.72 -8.59
C PHE A 22 -2.32 11.29 -8.28
N PRO A 23 -1.31 12.03 -8.78
CA PRO A 23 0.10 11.68 -8.60
C PRO A 23 0.53 11.62 -7.13
N SER A 24 -0.16 12.36 -6.27
CA SER A 24 0.07 12.40 -4.81
C SER A 24 -0.78 11.39 -4.03
N ALA A 25 -1.62 10.58 -4.67
CA ALA A 25 -2.54 9.67 -3.99
C ALA A 25 -1.84 8.61 -3.12
N PHE A 26 -0.57 8.31 -3.39
CA PHE A 26 0.21 7.33 -2.64
C PHE A 26 1.39 7.96 -1.87
N SER A 27 1.50 9.29 -1.82
CA SER A 27 2.62 9.97 -1.15
C SER A 27 2.63 9.77 0.38
N TRP A 28 1.49 9.42 0.96
CA TRP A 28 1.33 9.15 2.40
C TRP A 28 1.82 7.75 2.80
N LEU A 29 1.95 6.80 1.86
CA LEU A 29 2.47 5.46 2.14
C LEU A 29 3.92 5.54 2.61
N GLY A 30 4.19 5.03 3.81
CA GLY A 30 5.51 5.11 4.43
C GLY A 30 5.87 6.50 4.96
N ASN A 31 4.92 7.44 5.01
CA ASN A 31 5.07 8.78 5.62
C ASN A 31 4.07 9.00 6.77
N LEU A 32 3.49 7.93 7.33
CA LEU A 32 2.56 8.04 8.44
C LEU A 32 3.30 8.40 9.74
N PRO A 33 2.66 9.13 10.66
CA PRO A 33 3.24 9.40 11.97
C PRO A 33 3.50 8.07 12.70
N GLY A 34 4.76 7.86 13.10
CA GLY A 34 5.23 6.58 13.67
C GLY A 34 5.99 5.68 12.69
N ASP A 35 6.05 6.02 11.40
CA ASP A 35 6.99 5.40 10.47
C ASP A 35 8.41 5.87 10.79
N ILE A 36 9.33 4.92 10.98
CA ILE A 36 10.71 5.20 11.40
C ILE A 36 11.53 5.53 10.15
N LYS A 37 12.05 6.75 10.10
CA LYS A 37 12.97 7.21 9.06
C LYS A 37 14.26 7.62 9.72
N HIS A 38 15.30 6.82 9.52
CA HIS A 38 16.62 7.16 10.01
C HIS A 38 17.54 7.41 8.80
N THR A 39 18.03 8.64 8.69
CA THR A 39 19.04 9.01 7.68
C THR A 39 20.34 9.31 8.42
N SER A 40 21.38 8.53 8.13
CA SER A 40 22.73 8.74 8.65
C SER A 40 23.71 8.74 7.48
N GLY A 41 24.26 9.92 7.16
CA GLY A 41 25.18 10.10 6.03
C GLY A 41 24.60 9.61 4.71
N ASN A 42 25.22 8.56 4.14
CA ASN A 42 24.80 7.92 2.89
C ASN A 42 23.81 6.75 3.08
N THR A 43 23.46 6.42 4.33
CA THR A 43 22.56 5.32 4.68
C THR A 43 21.20 5.85 5.09
N ARG A 44 20.14 5.25 4.54
CA ARG A 44 18.76 5.67 4.75
C ARG A 44 17.92 4.44 5.04
N ILE A 45 17.49 4.32 6.29
CA ILE A 45 16.68 3.20 6.77
C ILE A 45 15.24 3.67 6.85
N TYR A 46 14.37 2.98 6.12
CA TYR A 46 12.92 3.20 6.14
C TYR A 46 12.25 1.99 6.79
N PHE A 47 11.52 2.23 7.88
CA PHE A 47 10.75 1.22 8.59
C PHE A 47 9.29 1.69 8.72
N PRO A 48 8.44 1.40 7.72
CA PRO A 48 7.07 1.91 7.66
C PRO A 48 6.11 1.06 8.51
N VAL A 49 6.34 1.00 9.83
CA VAL A 49 5.62 0.13 10.77
C VAL A 49 4.13 0.45 10.79
N VAL A 50 3.77 1.73 10.91
CA VAL A 50 2.37 2.15 11.02
C VAL A 50 1.66 1.92 9.71
N THR A 51 2.31 2.25 8.60
CA THR A 51 1.81 1.94 7.26
C THR A 51 1.49 0.44 7.10
N MET A 52 2.39 -0.45 7.51
CA MET A 52 2.19 -1.90 7.40
C MET A 52 1.01 -2.39 8.24
N ILE A 53 0.85 -1.86 9.45
CA ILE A 53 -0.28 -2.19 10.33
C ILE A 53 -1.60 -1.75 9.67
N VAL A 54 -1.67 -0.51 9.17
CA VAL A 54 -2.87 0.02 8.52
C VAL A 54 -3.25 -0.83 7.30
N ILE A 55 -2.29 -1.15 6.43
CA ILE A 55 -2.53 -2.01 5.27
C ILE A 55 -3.08 -3.36 5.69
N SER A 56 -2.47 -3.99 6.71
CA SER A 56 -2.89 -5.30 7.20
C SER A 56 -4.32 -5.27 7.74
N VAL A 57 -4.67 -4.29 8.59
CA VAL A 57 -6.01 -4.15 9.15
C VAL A 57 -7.05 -3.93 8.04
N VAL A 58 -6.77 -3.03 7.10
CA VAL A 58 -7.67 -2.74 5.97
C VAL A 58 -7.87 -3.99 5.10
N ALA A 59 -6.79 -4.69 4.75
CA ALA A 59 -6.87 -5.92 3.98
C ALA A 59 -7.68 -7.00 4.71
N THR A 60 -7.47 -7.17 6.03
CA THR A 60 -8.24 -8.12 6.84
C THR A 60 -9.74 -7.77 6.85
N ILE A 61 -10.10 -6.50 7.02
CA ILE A 61 -11.50 -6.06 7.00
C ILE A 61 -12.13 -6.35 5.64
N VAL A 62 -11.47 -5.97 4.55
CA VAL A 62 -11.96 -6.17 3.18
C VAL A 62 -12.14 -7.66 2.88
N LEU A 63 -11.13 -8.48 3.17
CA LEU A 63 -11.19 -9.93 2.95
C LEU A 63 -12.30 -10.57 3.78
N ASN A 64 -12.47 -10.16 5.03
CA ASN A 64 -13.53 -10.68 5.90
C ASN A 64 -14.93 -10.28 5.40
N LEU A 65 -15.07 -9.10 4.80
CA LEU A 65 -16.34 -8.65 4.21
C LEU A 65 -16.67 -9.42 2.92
N LEU A 66 -15.66 -9.73 2.09
CA LEU A 66 -15.83 -10.50 0.85
C LEU A 66 -15.98 -12.01 1.07
N ASN A 67 -15.53 -12.51 2.23
CA ASN A 67 -15.60 -13.93 2.60
C ASN A 67 -16.84 -14.27 3.46
N ARG A 68 -17.75 -13.30 3.63
CA ARG A 68 -19.14 -13.54 4.05
C ARG A 68 -20.03 -13.72 2.83
#